data_AF-A0A7X5WW75-F1
#
_entry.id   AF-A0A7X5WW75-F1
#
_cell.length_a   1.000
_cell.length_b   1.000
_cell.length_c   1.000
_cell.angle_alpha   90.00
_cell.angle_beta   90.00
_cell.angle_gamma   90.00
#
_symmetry.space_group_name_H-M   'P 1'
#
loop_
_entity.id
_entity.type
_entity.pdbx_description
1 polymer ?
#
loop_
_entity_poly.entity_id
_entity_poly.type
_entity_poly.pdbx_seq_one_letter_code
_entity_poly.pdbx_strand_id
1 'polypeptide(L)' 'MGTLVEFIRSDTGEGPPTWTFEDVAESHEILVAESELPSAPTHDAEVENLMLVTEREAQSIAVIDGDTHTLLTKIPAS' A
#
# COMPACT_ATOMS: atom_id res chain seq x y z
N MET A 1 34.31 15.58 4.55
CA MET A 1 32.97 15.63 3.94
C MET A 1 33.13 15.09 2.54
N GLY A 2 32.84 13.79 2.36
CA GLY A 2 33.15 13.09 1.12
C GLY A 2 32.21 13.53 -0.01
N THR A 3 32.75 13.75 -1.20
CA THR A 3 31.98 14.21 -2.37
C THR A 3 31.21 13.06 -3.02
N LEU A 4 30.16 13.36 -3.82
CA LEU A 4 29.47 12.36 -4.64
C LEU A 4 30.44 11.56 -5.54
N VAL A 5 31.53 12.20 -5.97
CA VAL A 5 32.57 11.57 -6.80
C VAL A 5 33.34 10.51 -6.03
N GLU A 6 33.61 10.73 -4.74
CA GLU A 6 34.26 9.73 -3.88
C GLU A 6 33.31 8.57 -3.55
N PHE A 7 32.03 8.86 -3.34
CA PHE A 7 30.99 7.85 -3.11
C PHE A 7 30.77 6.92 -4.32
N ILE A 8 30.68 7.46 -5.54
CA ILE A 8 30.50 6.63 -6.75
C ILE A 8 31.70 5.69 -7.00
N ARG A 9 32.89 6.06 -6.50
CA ARG A 9 34.12 5.28 -6.66
C ARG A 9 34.40 4.33 -5.49
N SER A 10 33.64 4.42 -4.39
CA SER A 10 33.81 3.48 -3.30
C SER A 10 33.29 2.10 -3.69
N ASP A 11 33.72 1.08 -2.96
CA ASP A 11 33.10 -0.23 -3.03
C ASP A 11 31.60 -0.09 -2.74
N THR A 12 30.76 -0.86 -3.43
CA THR A 12 29.30 -0.80 -3.27
C THR A 12 28.84 -1.35 -1.92
N GLY A 13 29.74 -2.01 -1.18
CA GLY A 13 29.41 -2.65 0.08
C GLY A 13 28.57 -3.92 -0.12
N GLU A 14 27.81 -4.31 0.90
CA GLU A 14 26.83 -5.39 0.76
C GLU A 14 25.74 -4.98 -0.23
N GLY A 15 25.34 -5.92 -1.08
CA GLY A 15 24.31 -5.72 -2.11
C GLY A 15 22.94 -5.36 -1.51
N PRO A 16 21.89 -5.26 -2.35
CA PRO A 16 20.55 -5.00 -1.85
C PRO A 16 20.14 -6.05 -0.79
N PRO A 17 19.30 -5.66 0.18
CA PRO A 17 18.81 -6.60 1.17
C PRO A 17 18.14 -7.79 0.48
N THR A 18 18.35 -8.98 1.03
CA THR A 18 17.61 -10.17 0.60
C THR A 18 16.27 -10.19 1.31
N TRP A 19 15.20 -10.49 0.59
CA TRP A 19 13.87 -10.70 1.15
C TRP A 19 13.52 -12.17 1.01
N THR A 20 13.55 -12.89 2.13
CA THR A 20 13.33 -14.32 2.20
C THR A 20 11.85 -14.64 2.44
N PHE A 21 11.51 -15.92 2.37
CA PHE A 21 10.17 -16.36 2.75
C PHE A 21 9.89 -16.18 4.25
N GLU A 22 10.93 -16.27 5.10
CA GLU A 22 10.81 -16.01 6.53
C GLU A 22 10.42 -14.54 6.78
N ASP A 23 11.07 -13.59 6.10
CA ASP A 23 10.74 -12.17 6.18
C ASP A 23 9.28 -11.88 5.70
N VAL A 24 8.83 -12.57 4.64
CA VAL A 24 7.43 -12.49 4.19
C VAL A 24 6.49 -12.97 5.29
N ALA A 25 6.76 -14.14 5.88
CA ALA A 25 5.90 -14.74 6.89
C ALA A 25 5.86 -13.88 8.18
N GLU A 26 6.98 -13.27 8.58
CA GLU A 26 7.06 -12.36 9.71
C GLU A 26 6.29 -11.05 9.47
N SER A 27 6.30 -10.55 8.23
CA SER A 27 5.57 -9.33 7.86
C SER A 27 4.06 -9.53 7.61
N HIS A 28 3.59 -10.78 7.53
CA HIS A 28 2.21 -11.09 7.18
C HIS A 28 1.27 -10.91 8.37
N GLU A 29 0.27 -10.04 8.22
CA GLU A 29 -0.74 -9.76 9.24
C GLU A 29 -2.15 -10.08 8.72
N ILE A 30 -2.92 -10.83 9.51
CA ILE A 30 -4.36 -11.05 9.26
C ILE A 30 -5.14 -10.05 10.11
N LEU A 31 -5.63 -8.99 9.47
CA LEU A 31 -6.38 -7.93 10.14
C LEU A 31 -7.81 -8.35 10.54
N VAL A 32 -8.45 -9.17 9.71
CA VAL A 32 -9.80 -9.71 9.93
C VAL A 32 -9.81 -11.16 9.47
N ALA A 33 -10.28 -12.08 10.32
CA ALA A 33 -10.37 -13.49 9.97
C ALA A 33 -11.46 -13.71 8.91
N GLU A 34 -11.27 -14.70 8.02
CA GLU A 34 -12.24 -15.00 6.96
C GLU A 34 -13.65 -15.30 7.50
N SER A 35 -13.74 -15.96 8.66
CA SER A 35 -15.01 -16.25 9.34
C SER A 35 -15.77 -15.02 9.84
N GLU A 36 -15.10 -13.86 9.92
CA GLU A 36 -15.68 -12.60 10.37
C GLU A 36 -16.08 -11.70 9.19
N LEU A 37 -15.73 -12.08 7.96
CA LEU A 37 -16.08 -11.30 6.77
C LEU A 37 -17.59 -11.34 6.50
N PRO A 38 -18.17 -10.22 6.03
CA PRO A 38 -19.58 -10.19 5.68
C PRO A 38 -19.85 -11.05 4.44
N SER A 39 -20.98 -11.77 4.44
CA SER A 39 -21.39 -12.63 3.33
C SER A 39 -21.90 -11.89 2.09
N ALA A 40 -22.10 -10.57 2.22
CA ALA A 40 -22.58 -9.67 1.17
C ALA A 40 -22.05 -8.25 1.42
N PRO A 41 -22.02 -7.37 0.40
CA PRO A 41 -21.59 -5.99 0.57
C PRO A 41 -22.38 -5.26 1.67
N THR A 42 -21.69 -4.45 2.49
CA THR A 42 -22.29 -3.68 3.59
C THR A 42 -22.44 -2.19 3.26
N HIS A 43 -22.31 -1.82 1.98
CA HIS A 43 -22.40 -0.46 1.46
C HIS A 43 -23.21 -0.45 0.16
N ASP A 44 -23.75 0.70 -0.19
CA ASP A 44 -24.58 0.87 -1.41
C ASP A 44 -23.77 1.28 -2.65
N ALA A 45 -22.45 1.50 -2.52
CA ALA A 45 -21.61 1.92 -3.63
C ALA A 45 -21.47 0.83 -4.70
N GLU A 46 -21.48 1.23 -5.97
CA GLU A 46 -21.29 0.35 -7.12
C GLU A 46 -19.82 -0.05 -7.25
N VAL A 47 -19.48 -1.25 -6.76
CA VAL A 47 -18.09 -1.75 -6.69
C VAL A 47 -17.38 -1.73 -8.04
N GLU A 48 -18.12 -1.98 -9.13
CA GLU A 48 -17.58 -2.00 -10.49
C GLU A 48 -17.20 -0.59 -11.01
N ASN A 49 -17.68 0.46 -10.35
CA ASN A 49 -17.47 1.86 -10.73
C ASN A 49 -16.76 2.67 -9.62
N LEU A 50 -16.07 2.01 -8.68
CA LEU A 50 -15.23 2.73 -7.71
C LEU A 50 -13.90 3.16 -8.32
N MET A 51 -13.50 4.40 -8.04
CA MET A 51 -12.17 4.91 -8.37
C MET A 51 -11.28 4.87 -7.13
N LEU A 52 -10.15 4.17 -7.23
CA LEU A 52 -9.11 4.11 -6.20
C LEU A 52 -7.95 5.03 -6.60
N VAL A 53 -7.80 6.14 -5.89
CA VAL A 53 -6.80 7.17 -6.21
C VAL A 53 -5.70 7.18 -5.16
N THR A 54 -4.46 6.98 -5.58
CA THR A 54 -3.29 7.06 -4.71
C THR A 54 -2.96 8.51 -4.35
N GLU A 55 -3.01 8.82 -3.06
CA GLU A 55 -2.54 10.09 -2.49
C GLU A 55 -1.10 9.91 -2.02
N ARG A 56 -0.15 9.95 -2.96
CA ARG A 56 1.27 9.60 -2.75
C ARG A 56 1.89 10.21 -1.48
N GLU A 57 1.76 11.52 -1.31
CA GLU A 57 2.38 12.23 -0.19
C GLU A 57 1.63 12.03 1.14
N ALA A 58 0.34 11.71 1.07
CA ALA A 58 -0.47 11.43 2.27
C ALA A 58 -0.42 9.95 2.68
N GLN A 59 0.23 9.10 1.88
CA GLN A 59 0.26 7.64 2.05
C GLN A 59 -1.16 7.09 2.28
N SER A 60 -2.08 7.44 1.40
CA SER A 60 -3.47 6.97 1.48
C SER A 60 -4.04 6.65 0.11
N ILE A 61 -5.13 5.89 0.12
CA ILE A 61 -5.95 5.62 -1.05
C ILE A 61 -7.31 6.29 -0.81
N ALA A 62 -7.67 7.23 -1.67
CA ALA A 62 -9.01 7.79 -1.70
C ALA A 62 -9.93 6.86 -2.49
N VAL A 63 -11.07 6.50 -1.89
CA VAL A 63 -12.14 5.72 -2.53
C VAL A 63 -13.23 6.69 -2.97
N ILE A 64 -13.45 6.79 -4.27
CA ILE A 64 -14.36 7.77 -4.87
C ILE A 64 -15.42 7.03 -5.69
N ASP A 65 -16.66 7.46 -5.57
CA ASP A 65 -17.78 7.01 -6.40
C ASP A 65 -17.62 7.50 -7.84
N GLY A 66 -17.66 6.59 -8.82
CA GLY A 66 -17.38 6.90 -10.23
C GLY A 66 -18.45 7.75 -10.92
N ASP A 67 -19.70 7.70 -10.47
CA ASP A 67 -20.81 8.44 -11.09
C ASP A 67 -20.95 9.85 -10.54
N THR A 68 -20.89 9.97 -9.21
CA THR A 68 -21.11 11.24 -8.50
C THR A 68 -19.81 11.99 -8.24
N HIS A 69 -18.66 11.33 -8.39
CA HIS A 69 -17.33 11.84 -8.01
C HIS A 69 -17.23 12.22 -6.52
N THR A 70 -18.04 11.59 -5.67
CA THR A 70 -18.05 11.85 -4.23
C THR A 70 -16.95 11.03 -3.56
N LEU A 71 -16.18 11.64 -2.66
CA LEU A 71 -15.26 10.93 -1.79
C LEU A 71 -16.05 10.12 -0.76
N LEU A 72 -15.92 8.79 -0.80
CA LEU A 72 -16.60 7.88 0.12
C LEU A 72 -15.79 7.65 1.39
N THR A 73 -14.49 7.38 1.24
CA THR A 73 -13.59 7.16 2.38
C THR A 73 -12.12 7.29 1.96
N LYS A 74 -11.22 7.24 2.93
CA LYS A 74 -9.77 7.14 2.74
C LYS A 74 -9.23 5.95 3.52
N ILE A 75 -8.42 5.14 2.85
CA ILE A 75 -7.74 3.99 3.45
C ILE A 75 -6.27 4.38 3.62
N PRO A 76 -5.71 4.30 4.85
CA PRO A 76 -4.27 4.46 5.06
C PRO A 76 -3.48 3.42 4.27
N ALA A 77 -2.42 3.85 3.60
CA ALA A 77 -1.44 3.00 2.94
C ALA A 77 -0.10 3.13 3.68
N SER A 78 0.68 2.05 3.70
CA SER A 78 2.04 2.05 4.28
C SER A 78 3.07 2.37 3.20
#